data_AF-A0AA88F328-F1
#
_entry.id   AF-A0AA88F328-F1
#
_cell.length_a   1.000
_cell.length_b   1.000
_cell.length_c   1.000
_cell.angle_alpha   90.00
_cell.angle_beta   90.00
_cell.angle_gamma   90.00
#
_symmetry.space_group_name_H-M   'P 1'
#
loop_
_entity.id
_entity.type
_entity.pdbx_description
1 polymer ?
#
loop_
_entity_poly.entity_id
_entity_poly.type
_entity_poly.pdbx_seq_one_letter_code
_entity_poly.pdbx_strand_id
1 'polypeptide(L)'
;MTGPEKEALNVLQPFLGDELAKAIVEFRRHTKKSPLTGYAAKLLVKEYQITGNAIAAAEMQIAMSWQGFKANWYFNELAKTGQRHPHQPPQRRTGDMADFTNDLMEGFYERSKLPTINH
;
A
#
# COMPACT_ATOMS: atom_id res chain seq x y z
N MET A 1 1.21 -23.88 12.25
CA MET A 1 1.67 -22.67 12.96
C MET A 1 2.95 -23.03 13.69
N THR A 2 4.05 -22.33 13.41
CA THR A 2 5.39 -22.57 13.96
C THR A 2 5.52 -21.97 15.38
N GLY A 3 6.58 -22.33 16.11
CA GLY A 3 6.86 -21.77 17.45
C GLY A 3 6.87 -20.22 17.48
N PRO A 4 7.63 -19.55 16.59
CA PRO A 4 7.66 -18.08 16.52
C PRO A 4 6.29 -17.45 16.23
N GLU A 5 5.46 -18.09 15.40
CA GLU A 5 4.11 -17.61 15.08
C GLU A 5 3.15 -17.71 16.27
N LYS A 6 3.30 -18.74 17.12
CA LYS A 6 2.52 -18.84 18.37
C LYS A 6 2.88 -17.71 19.33
N GLU A 7 4.17 -17.38 19.46
CA GLU A 7 4.60 -16.24 20.26
C GLU A 7 4.06 -14.92 19.71
N ALA A 8 4.08 -14.74 18.38
CA ALA A 8 3.50 -13.57 17.73
C ALA A 8 2.00 -13.45 17.99
N LEU A 9 1.26 -14.55 17.88
CA LEU A 9 -0.18 -14.58 18.14
C LEU A 9 -0.49 -14.23 19.60
N ASN A 10 0.24 -14.79 20.57
CA ASN A 10 0.08 -14.45 21.99
C ASN A 10 0.34 -12.96 22.29
N VAL A 11 1.23 -12.32 21.52
CA VAL A 11 1.51 -10.88 21.64
C VAL A 11 0.40 -10.02 21.01
N LEU A 12 -0.18 -10.45 19.89
CA LEU A 12 -1.17 -9.67 19.14
C LEU A 12 -2.59 -9.80 19.69
N GLN A 13 -2.97 -10.98 20.15
CA GLN A 13 -4.32 -11.30 20.62
C GLN A 13 -4.90 -10.30 21.64
N PRO A 14 -4.16 -9.86 22.67
CA PRO A 14 -4.72 -8.93 23.67
C PRO A 14 -5.11 -7.56 23.10
N PHE A 15 -4.56 -7.17 21.94
CA PHE A 15 -4.77 -5.85 21.35
C PHE A 15 -5.71 -5.88 20.14
N LEU A 16 -5.70 -6.97 19.39
CA LEU A 16 -6.44 -7.10 18.12
C LEU A 16 -7.63 -8.06 18.22
N GLY A 17 -7.71 -8.86 19.29
CA GLY A 17 -8.60 -10.00 19.36
C GLY A 17 -8.05 -11.23 18.62
N ASP A 18 -8.75 -12.35 18.74
CA ASP A 18 -8.29 -13.64 18.22
C ASP A 18 -8.26 -13.70 16.69
N GLU A 19 -9.32 -13.23 16.04
CA GLU A 19 -9.48 -13.29 14.59
C GLU A 19 -8.44 -12.45 13.85
N LEU A 20 -8.34 -11.16 14.21
CA LEU A 20 -7.43 -10.24 13.54
C LEU A 20 -5.95 -10.55 13.84
N ALA A 21 -5.64 -11.06 15.04
CA ALA A 21 -4.29 -11.53 15.36
C ALA A 21 -3.87 -12.71 14.47
N LYS A 22 -4.77 -13.70 14.27
CA LYS A 22 -4.53 -14.81 13.34
C LYS A 22 -4.35 -14.33 11.90
N ALA A 23 -5.21 -13.41 11.46
CA ALA A 23 -5.14 -12.83 10.12
C ALA A 23 -3.79 -12.14 9.86
N ILE A 24 -3.26 -11.36 10.80
CA ILE A 24 -1.95 -10.71 10.65
C ILE A 24 -0.81 -11.72 10.55
N VAL A 25 -0.83 -12.78 11.36
CA VAL A 25 0.20 -13.85 11.32
C VAL A 25 0.16 -14.59 9.98
N GLU A 26 -1.04 -14.95 9.51
CA GLU A 26 -1.24 -15.59 8.21
C GLU A 26 -0.81 -14.67 7.06
N PHE A 27 -1.28 -13.44 7.05
CA PHE A 27 -0.95 -12.43 6.06
C PHE A 27 0.57 -12.22 5.93
N ARG A 28 1.31 -12.25 7.05
CA ARG A 28 2.78 -12.15 7.04
C ARG A 28 3.44 -13.32 6.31
N ARG A 29 2.89 -14.53 6.47
CA ARG A 29 3.37 -15.72 5.77
C ARG A 29 3.19 -15.58 4.26
N HIS A 30 2.09 -15.00 3.81
CA HIS A 30 1.86 -14.79 2.37
C HIS A 30 2.73 -13.67 1.79
N THR A 31 2.85 -12.56 2.50
CA THR A 31 3.52 -11.37 1.95
C THR A 31 5.05 -11.41 2.05
N LYS A 32 5.62 -11.85 3.19
CA LYS A 32 7.08 -11.95 3.36
C LYS A 32 7.63 -13.37 3.28
N LYS A 33 6.79 -14.39 3.06
CA LYS A 33 7.20 -15.81 2.99
C LYS A 33 8.05 -16.25 4.20
N SER A 34 7.85 -15.61 5.35
CA SER A 34 8.61 -15.83 6.57
C SER A 34 7.69 -15.78 7.80
N PRO A 35 7.94 -16.61 8.82
CA PRO A 35 7.18 -16.58 10.06
C PRO A 35 7.24 -15.21 10.73
N LEU A 36 6.12 -14.73 11.26
CA LEU A 36 6.12 -13.58 12.16
C LEU A 36 6.71 -14.03 13.50
N THR A 37 7.78 -13.40 13.96
CA THR A 37 8.38 -13.69 15.27
C THR A 37 7.68 -12.90 16.38
N GLY A 38 7.74 -13.40 17.62
CA GLY A 38 7.19 -12.69 18.77
C GLY A 38 7.77 -11.28 18.94
N TYR A 39 9.06 -11.08 18.67
CA TYR A 39 9.67 -9.74 18.72
C TYR A 39 9.15 -8.80 17.62
N ALA A 40 8.98 -9.30 16.40
CA ALA A 40 8.40 -8.51 15.31
C ALA A 40 6.94 -8.13 15.61
N ALA A 41 6.17 -9.02 16.23
CA ALA A 41 4.83 -8.72 16.70
C ALA A 41 4.82 -7.59 17.75
N LYS A 42 5.76 -7.59 18.71
CA LYS A 42 5.90 -6.49 19.68
C LYS A 42 6.16 -5.14 19.00
N LEU A 43 6.94 -5.12 17.92
CA LEU A 43 7.17 -3.90 17.14
C LEU A 43 5.89 -3.42 16.43
N LEU A 44 5.10 -4.34 15.88
CA LEU A 44 3.79 -4.00 15.29
C LEU A 44 2.84 -3.41 16.34
N VAL A 45 2.72 -4.05 17.50
CA VAL A 45 1.86 -3.55 18.59
C VAL A 45 2.22 -2.12 19.00
N LYS A 46 3.53 -1.82 19.15
CA LYS A 46 3.98 -0.46 19.47
C LYS A 46 3.49 0.56 18.45
N GLU A 47 3.61 0.25 17.16
CA GLU A 47 3.19 1.16 16.09
C GLU A 47 1.66 1.26 15.98
N TYR A 48 0.93 0.16 16.16
CA TYR A 48 -0.53 0.17 16.20
C TYR A 48 -1.09 0.98 17.37
N GLN A 49 -0.42 0.98 18.53
CA GLN A 49 -0.87 1.78 19.67
C GLN A 49 -0.71 3.28 19.42
N ILE A 50 0.31 3.70 18.68
CA ILE A 50 0.54 5.11 18.34
C ILE A 50 -0.62 5.69 17.51
N THR A 51 -1.34 4.87 16.73
CA THR A 51 -2.48 5.34 15.94
C THR A 51 -3.70 5.68 16.80
N GLY A 52 -3.73 5.28 18.07
CA GLY A 52 -4.91 5.39 18.94
C GLY A 52 -6.02 4.39 18.65
N ASN A 53 -5.94 3.67 17.51
CA ASN A 53 -6.86 2.59 17.15
C ASN A 53 -6.08 1.45 16.47
N ALA A 54 -5.68 0.47 17.28
CA ALA A 54 -4.85 -0.64 16.83
C ALA A 54 -5.57 -1.56 15.83
N ILE A 55 -6.88 -1.75 16.00
CA ILE A 55 -7.69 -2.62 15.13
C ILE A 55 -7.74 -2.03 13.72
N ALA A 56 -8.16 -0.76 13.60
CA ALA A 56 -8.24 -0.08 12.30
C ALA A 56 -6.86 -0.01 11.59
N ALA A 57 -5.79 0.14 12.37
CA ALA A 57 -4.42 0.14 11.84
C ALA A 57 -4.01 -1.21 11.25
N ALA A 58 -4.30 -2.31 11.95
CA ALA A 58 -4.03 -3.66 11.48
C ALA A 58 -4.88 -4.04 10.27
N GLU A 59 -6.17 -3.67 10.25
CA GLU A 59 -7.06 -3.85 9.10
C GLU A 59 -6.53 -3.10 7.87
N MET A 60 -6.14 -1.84 8.03
CA MET A 60 -5.55 -1.05 6.94
C MET A 60 -4.26 -1.68 6.42
N GLN A 61 -3.41 -2.23 7.30
CA GLN A 61 -2.21 -2.94 6.86
C GLN A 61 -2.54 -4.11 5.92
N ILE A 62 -3.57 -4.90 6.24
CA ILE A 62 -4.02 -6.02 5.41
C ILE A 62 -4.62 -5.49 4.10
N ALA A 63 -5.53 -4.53 4.18
CA ALA A 63 -6.23 -3.96 3.03
C ALA A 63 -5.26 -3.36 1.99
N MET A 64 -4.22 -2.66 2.46
CA MET A 64 -3.19 -2.07 1.61
C MET A 64 -2.05 -3.03 1.24
N SER A 65 -2.15 -4.30 1.65
CA SER A 65 -1.13 -5.33 1.43
C SER A 65 0.28 -4.93 1.91
N TRP A 66 0.37 -4.18 3.02
CA TRP A 66 1.65 -3.72 3.55
C TRP A 66 2.38 -4.81 4.34
N GLN A 67 3.59 -5.16 3.89
CA GLN A 67 4.42 -6.20 4.52
C GLN A 67 4.93 -5.86 5.93
N GLY A 68 4.82 -4.59 6.33
CA GLY A 68 5.18 -4.05 7.63
C GLY A 68 4.31 -2.85 7.94
N PHE A 69 4.53 -2.22 9.09
CA PHE A 69 3.69 -1.12 9.53
C PHE A 69 4.49 -0.05 10.26
N LYS A 70 4.11 1.20 10.03
CA LYS A 70 4.54 2.39 10.77
C LYS A 70 3.34 3.30 10.94
N ALA A 71 3.17 3.89 12.13
CA ALA A 71 2.02 4.76 12.42
C ALA A 71 1.92 5.93 11.43
N ASN A 72 3.06 6.50 11.00
CA ASN A 72 3.08 7.55 9.99
C ASN A 72 2.48 7.12 8.64
N TRP A 73 2.65 5.86 8.23
CA TRP A 73 2.05 5.35 6.98
C TRP A 73 0.53 5.34 7.05
N TYR A 74 -0.02 4.95 8.21
CA TYR A 74 -1.45 4.98 8.49
C TYR A 74 -2.01 6.40 8.42
N PHE A 75 -1.38 7.36 9.10
CA PHE A 75 -1.82 8.77 9.06
C PHE A 75 -1.75 9.38 7.66
N ASN A 76 -0.69 9.08 6.92
CA ASN A 76 -0.57 9.53 5.53
C ASN A 76 -1.68 8.95 4.65
N GLU A 77 -2.08 7.70 4.86
CA GLU A 77 -3.15 7.08 4.08
C GLU A 77 -4.54 7.62 4.45
N LEU A 78 -4.79 7.90 5.74
CA LEU A 78 -5.98 8.63 6.16
C LEU A 78 -6.07 10.02 5.53
N ALA A 79 -4.95 10.75 5.45
CA ALA A 79 -4.91 12.06 4.81
C ALA A 79 -5.23 11.99 3.31
N LYS A 80 -4.75 10.96 2.61
CA LYS A 80 -5.04 10.75 1.18
C LYS A 80 -6.50 10.36 0.93
N THR A 81 -7.04 9.48 1.78
CA THR A 81 -8.41 8.98 1.63
C THR A 81 -9.45 10.01 2.08
N GLY A 82 -9.13 10.83 3.08
CA GLY A 82 -9.96 11.95 3.55
C GLY A 82 -10.03 13.16 2.62
N GLN A 83 -9.23 13.20 1.54
CA GLN A 83 -9.21 14.31 0.57
C GLN A 83 -9.29 13.88 -0.90
N ARG A 84 -9.86 12.71 -1.22
CA ARG A 84 -10.35 12.51 -2.59
C ARG A 84 -11.65 13.28 -2.78
N HIS A 85 -11.54 14.59 -3.01
CA HIS A 85 -12.62 15.29 -3.70
C HIS A 85 -12.86 14.58 -5.04
N PRO A 86 -14.09 14.17 -5.40
CA PRO A 86 -14.39 13.49 -6.66
C PRO A 86 -14.07 14.33 -7.92
N HIS A 87 -13.50 15.53 -7.77
CA HIS A 87 -13.18 16.47 -8.84
C HIS A 87 -11.70 16.92 -8.83
N GLN A 88 -10.79 16.29 -8.08
CA GLN A 88 -9.37 16.60 -8.26
C GLN A 88 -8.81 15.86 -9.49
N PRO A 89 -8.36 16.57 -10.55
CA PRO A 89 -7.67 15.94 -11.66
C PRO A 89 -6.37 15.30 -11.16
N PRO A 90 -5.92 14.20 -11.78
CA PRO A 90 -4.71 13.50 -11.35
C PRO A 90 -3.55 14.49 -11.32
N GLN A 91 -2.93 14.62 -10.16
CA GLN A 91 -1.76 15.47 -9.97
C GLN A 91 -0.63 14.89 -10.83
N ARG A 92 -0.44 15.51 -12.00
CA ARG A 92 0.62 15.17 -12.95
C ARG A 92 1.94 15.13 -12.19
N ARG A 93 2.50 13.93 -12.01
CA ARG A 93 3.90 13.80 -11.64
C ARG A 93 4.69 14.29 -12.85
N THR A 94 5.26 15.48 -12.75
CA THR A 94 6.18 16.02 -13.74
C THR A 94 7.29 14.99 -13.98
N GLY A 95 7.27 14.34 -15.15
CA GLY A 95 8.29 13.38 -15.59
C GLY A 95 7.82 11.94 -15.83
N ASP A 96 6.58 11.70 -16.28
CA ASP A 96 6.16 10.36 -16.71
C ASP A 96 6.51 10.13 -18.20
N MET A 97 7.21 9.03 -18.50
CA MET A 97 7.63 8.61 -19.84
C MET A 97 6.47 8.45 -20.83
N ALA A 98 5.24 8.36 -20.33
CA ALA A 98 4.02 8.30 -21.12
C ALA A 98 3.79 9.56 -21.98
N ASP A 99 4.18 10.75 -21.50
CA ASP A 99 4.03 12.00 -22.26
C ASP A 99 5.02 12.05 -23.44
N PHE A 100 6.25 11.55 -23.28
CA PHE A 100 7.24 11.49 -24.38
C PHE A 100 6.78 10.56 -25.50
N THR A 101 6.15 9.42 -25.17
CA THR A 101 5.63 8.49 -26.19
C THR A 101 4.44 9.05 -26.94
N ASN A 102 3.60 9.88 -26.31
CA ASN A 102 2.45 10.49 -26.96
C ASN A 102 2.87 11.61 -27.93
N ASP A 103 3.81 12.46 -27.51
CA ASP A 103 4.35 13.55 -28.34
C ASP A 103 5.12 13.01 -29.57
N LEU A 104 5.83 11.89 -29.40
CA LEU A 104 6.50 11.21 -30.52
C LEU A 104 5.49 10.62 -31.51
N MET A 105 4.39 10.02 -31.04
CA MET A 105 3.36 9.42 -31.91
C MET A 105 2.56 10.47 -32.70
N GLU A 106 2.22 11.61 -32.09
CA GLU A 106 1.52 12.71 -32.78
C GLU A 106 2.37 13.33 -33.89
N GLY A 107 3.68 13.48 -33.67
CA GLY A 107 4.61 13.97 -34.69
C GLY A 107 4.70 13.07 -35.95
N PHE A 108 4.54 11.76 -35.81
CA PHE A 108 4.50 10.84 -36.96
C PHE A 108 3.14 10.87 -37.70
N TYR A 109 2.05 11.17 -37.00
CA TYR A 109 0.72 11.20 -37.59
C TYR A 109 0.50 12.46 -38.46
N GLU A 110 0.98 13.62 -38.03
CA GLU A 110 0.89 14.89 -38.79
C GLU A 110 1.72 14.85 -40.09
N ARG A 111 2.90 14.21 -40.10
CA ARG A 111 3.77 14.13 -41.29
C ARG A 111 3.19 13.26 -42.41
N SER A 112 2.25 12.37 -42.10
CA SER A 112 1.64 11.44 -43.06
C SER A 112 0.49 12.03 -43.89
N LYS A 113 0.05 13.27 -43.60
CA LYS A 113 -1.11 13.92 -44.24
C LYS A 113 -0.77 15.07 -45.20
N LEU A 114 0.45 15.12 -45.75
CA LEU A 114 0.73 16.05 -46.84
C LEU A 114 0.17 15.48 -48.16
N PRO A 115 -0.65 16.23 -48.92
CA PRO A 115 -1.06 15.80 -50.24
C PRO A 115 0.17 15.75 -51.16
N THR A 116 0.38 14.60 -51.82
CA THR A 116 1.32 14.47 -52.92
C THR A 116 0.93 15.47 -54.01
N ILE A 117 1.73 16.52 -54.20
CA ILE A 117 1.67 17.39 -55.38
C ILE A 117 2.13 16.53 -56.56
N ASN A 118 1.17 16.12 -57.39
CA ASN A 118 1.46 15.52 -58.69
C ASN A 118 2.05 16.61 -59.59
N HIS A 119 3.22 16.34 -60.17
CA HIS A 119 3.92 17.21 -61.09
C HIS A 119 3.72 16.75 -62.54
#